data_AF-A0A1G0JI88-F1
#
_entry.id   AF-A0A1G0JI88-F1
#
_cell.length_a   1.000
_cell.length_b   1.000
_cell.length_c   1.000
_cell.angle_alpha   90.00
_cell.angle_beta   90.00
_cell.angle_gamma   90.00
#
_symmetry.space_group_name_H-M   'P 1'
#
loop_
_entity.id
_entity.type
_entity.pdbx_description
1 polymer ?
#
loop_
_entity_poly.entity_id
_entity_poly.type
_entity_poly.pdbx_seq_one_letter_code
_entity_poly.pdbx_strand_id
1 'polypeptide(L)'
;MLFPGQWWTGAVAVGLAIVVMQFLRCVHPPGGATALAAVIGGADIHALGYLFVLAPVLLNVASILAVAVLFNCLFSWRRYPAHLMHRTHVAVSAPLDRQLELTQEDFEAAMQQLNTFIDVTTEELIELLELASRHAEQHQPHPANIVPGSCYSNGKLGRLWSIRQVIDEGSSKPGKRDEIIYKTLAGDGAYATGVCEREAFRLWARFEVVLRDGRWVKVQELS
;
A
#
# COMPACT_ATOMS: atom_id res chain seq x y z
N MET A 1 43.00 3.00 -0.98
CA MET A 1 42.59 2.82 -2.40
C MET A 1 43.80 2.39 -3.20
N LEU A 2 43.69 1.38 -4.05
CA LEU A 2 44.85 0.70 -4.68
C LEU A 2 45.54 1.50 -5.80
N PHE A 3 44.95 2.56 -6.35
CA PHE A 3 45.53 3.36 -7.46
C PHE A 3 45.16 4.86 -7.37
N PRO A 4 45.86 5.67 -6.57
CA PRO A 4 45.63 7.11 -6.54
C PRO A 4 46.14 7.79 -7.83
N GLY A 5 45.39 8.78 -8.35
CA GLY A 5 45.85 9.68 -9.41
C GLY A 5 45.60 9.26 -10.87
N GLN A 6 44.82 8.21 -11.12
CA GLN A 6 44.49 7.77 -12.48
C GLN A 6 43.12 8.32 -12.93
N TRP A 7 43.02 8.76 -14.19
CA TRP A 7 41.82 9.40 -14.75
C TRP A 7 40.58 8.49 -14.77
N TRP A 8 40.77 7.16 -14.78
CA TRP A 8 39.70 6.17 -14.83
C TRP A 8 39.13 5.79 -13.45
N THR A 9 39.83 6.09 -12.36
CA THR A 9 39.45 5.64 -11.00
C THR A 9 38.12 6.26 -10.56
N GLY A 10 37.85 7.52 -10.93
CA GLY A 10 36.58 8.18 -10.62
C GLY A 10 35.39 7.51 -11.31
N ALA A 11 35.53 7.18 -12.59
CA ALA A 11 34.49 6.49 -13.36
C ALA A 11 34.20 5.09 -12.81
N VAL A 12 35.24 4.34 -12.43
CA VAL A 12 35.08 3.00 -11.82
C VAL A 12 34.39 3.08 -10.47
N ALA A 13 34.73 4.06 -9.63
CA ALA A 13 34.10 4.22 -8.32
C ALA A 13 32.62 4.57 -8.42
N VAL A 14 32.24 5.49 -9.32
CA VAL A 14 30.84 5.85 -9.56
C VAL A 14 30.07 4.66 -10.15
N GLY A 15 30.65 3.97 -11.14
CA GLY A 15 30.03 2.78 -11.73
C GLY A 15 29.78 1.68 -10.70
N LEU A 16 30.76 1.40 -9.84
CA LEU A 16 30.62 0.40 -8.78
C LEU A 16 29.58 0.81 -7.73
N ALA A 17 29.53 2.10 -7.36
CA ALA A 17 28.50 2.62 -6.45
C ALA A 17 27.10 2.44 -7.03
N ILE A 18 26.90 2.74 -8.32
CA ILE A 18 25.61 2.55 -9.01
C ILE A 18 25.21 1.07 -9.04
N VAL A 19 26.14 0.17 -9.39
CA VAL A 19 25.87 -1.28 -9.42
C VAL A 19 25.44 -1.80 -8.04
N VAL A 20 26.13 -1.37 -6.98
CA VAL A 20 25.78 -1.76 -5.60
C VAL A 20 24.41 -1.21 -5.21
N MET A 21 24.11 0.06 -5.51
CA MET A 21 22.80 0.66 -5.25
C MET A 21 21.67 -0.05 -6.02
N GLN A 22 21.92 -0.44 -7.27
CA GLN A 22 20.96 -1.19 -8.08
C GLN A 22 20.69 -2.58 -7.49
N PHE A 23 21.74 -3.27 -7.04
CA PHE A 23 21.61 -4.57 -6.38
C PHE A 23 20.80 -4.48 -5.08
N LEU A 24 20.99 -3.40 -4.32
CA LEU A 24 20.26 -3.11 -3.08
C LEU A 24 18.88 -2.47 -3.31
N ARG A 25 18.50 -2.19 -4.58
CA ARG A 25 17.25 -1.53 -4.98
C ARG A 25 17.06 -0.14 -4.34
N CYS A 26 18.15 0.57 -4.07
CA CYS A 26 18.15 1.89 -3.44
C CYS A 26 19.02 2.88 -4.23
N VAL A 27 18.52 3.35 -5.37
CA VAL A 27 19.22 4.34 -6.19
C VAL A 27 19.11 5.71 -5.51
N HIS A 28 20.22 6.18 -4.92
CA HIS A 28 20.33 7.52 -4.35
C HIS A 28 21.30 8.35 -5.20
N PRO A 29 20.81 9.22 -6.09
CA PRO A 29 21.67 10.02 -6.99
C PRO A 29 22.82 10.77 -6.28
N PRO A 30 22.65 11.32 -5.06
CA PRO A 30 23.76 11.93 -4.30
C PRO A 30 24.87 10.95 -3.89
N GLY A 31 24.57 9.65 -3.78
CA GLY A 31 25.55 8.63 -3.41
C GLY A 31 26.67 8.48 -4.45
N GLY A 32 26.34 8.64 -5.74
CA GLY A 32 27.35 8.62 -6.83
C GLY A 32 28.32 9.80 -6.74
N ALA A 33 27.81 11.01 -6.49
CA ALA A 33 28.64 12.21 -6.30
C ALA A 33 29.58 12.08 -5.07
N THR A 34 29.11 11.45 -4.00
CA THR A 34 29.90 11.19 -2.79
C THR A 34 31.05 10.20 -3.07
N ALA A 35 30.78 9.15 -3.85
CA ALA A 35 31.80 8.19 -4.27
C ALA A 35 32.88 8.85 -5.15
N LEU A 36 32.48 9.75 -6.06
CA LEU A 36 33.41 10.52 -6.89
C LEU A 36 34.27 11.47 -6.03
N ALA A 37 33.65 12.18 -5.07
CA ALA A 37 34.35 13.09 -4.16
C ALA A 37 35.39 12.37 -3.30
N ALA A 38 35.12 11.13 -2.88
CA ALA A 38 36.07 10.30 -2.14
C ALA A 38 37.32 9.90 -2.96
N VAL A 39 37.21 9.88 -4.29
CA VAL A 39 38.31 9.50 -5.22
C VAL A 39 39.12 10.70 -5.68
N ILE A 40 38.45 11.84 -5.92
CA ILE A 40 39.09 13.09 -6.37
C ILE A 40 39.66 13.87 -5.18
N GLY A 41 39.14 13.64 -3.97
CA GLY A 41 39.59 14.29 -2.75
C GLY A 41 41.09 14.14 -2.55
N GLY A 42 41.82 15.25 -2.41
CA GLY A 42 43.28 15.27 -2.34
C GLY A 42 43.89 14.50 -1.15
N ALA A 43 45.20 14.65 -0.94
CA ALA A 43 45.97 13.93 0.07
C ALA A 43 45.36 13.96 1.49
N ASP A 44 44.68 15.05 1.87
CA ASP A 44 44.01 15.19 3.16
C ASP A 44 42.83 14.22 3.32
N ILE A 45 42.02 14.02 2.27
CA ILE A 45 40.87 13.09 2.29
C ILE A 45 41.36 11.64 2.27
N HIS A 46 42.44 11.37 1.53
CA HIS A 46 43.08 10.06 1.53
C HIS A 46 43.76 9.73 2.87
N ALA A 47 44.31 10.72 3.56
CA ALA A 47 44.92 10.57 4.90
C ALA A 47 43.88 10.22 5.97
N LEU A 48 42.62 10.64 5.80
CA LEU A 48 41.52 10.25 6.70
C LEU A 48 41.08 8.77 6.52
N GLY A 49 41.41 8.10 5.40
CA GLY A 49 41.08 6.68 5.20
C GLY A 49 39.59 6.36 5.39
N TYR A 50 39.26 5.30 6.15
CA TYR A 50 37.87 4.93 6.47
C TYR A 50 37.14 5.94 7.38
N LEU A 51 37.86 6.87 8.02
CA LEU A 51 37.26 7.94 8.82
C LEU A 51 36.47 8.94 7.95
N PHE A 52 36.78 9.04 6.65
CA PHE A 52 35.99 9.85 5.71
C PHE A 52 34.56 9.30 5.53
N VAL A 53 34.36 7.99 5.61
CA VAL A 53 33.00 7.41 5.54
C VAL A 53 32.24 7.67 6.85
N LEU A 54 32.94 7.61 7.99
CA LEU A 54 32.32 7.75 9.31
C LEU A 54 32.07 9.19 9.74
N ALA A 55 32.93 10.14 9.38
CA ALA A 55 32.80 11.52 9.85
C ALA A 55 31.96 12.38 8.87
N PRO A 56 32.44 12.73 7.67
CA PRO A 56 31.70 13.65 6.81
C PRO A 56 30.43 13.03 6.18
N VAL A 57 30.46 11.76 5.78
CA VAL A 57 29.28 11.14 5.13
C VAL A 57 28.18 10.87 6.14
N LEU A 58 28.50 10.26 7.29
CA LEU A 58 27.52 10.01 8.34
C LEU A 58 26.94 11.32 8.89
N LEU A 59 27.77 12.34 9.12
CA LEU A 59 27.31 13.63 9.62
C LEU A 59 26.43 14.35 8.60
N ASN A 60 26.73 14.24 7.30
CA ASN A 60 25.87 14.76 6.25
C ASN A 60 24.51 14.06 6.23
N VAL A 61 24.49 12.72 6.21
CA VAL A 61 23.25 11.92 6.25
C VAL A 61 22.44 12.23 7.51
N ALA A 62 23.10 12.28 8.68
CA ALA A 62 22.45 12.60 9.94
C ALA A 62 21.89 14.03 9.95
N SER A 63 22.58 15.00 9.35
CA SER A 63 22.11 16.39 9.25
C SER A 63 20.89 16.49 8.33
N ILE A 64 20.93 15.88 7.15
CA ILE A 64 19.79 15.85 6.22
C ILE A 64 18.61 15.12 6.86
N LEU A 65 18.85 14.00 7.54
CA LEU A 65 17.83 13.25 8.25
C LEU A 65 17.21 14.08 9.38
N ALA A 66 18.02 14.77 10.17
CA ALA A 66 17.55 15.64 11.24
C ALA A 66 16.67 16.78 10.71
N VAL A 67 17.08 17.43 9.62
CA VAL A 67 16.28 18.46 8.94
C VAL A 67 14.99 17.85 8.38
N ALA A 68 15.07 16.71 7.70
CA ALA A 68 13.92 16.03 7.15
C ALA A 68 12.91 15.66 8.25
N VAL A 69 13.36 15.09 9.38
CA VAL A 69 12.52 14.76 10.54
C VAL A 69 11.93 16.01 11.16
N LEU A 70 12.72 17.06 11.38
CA LEU A 70 12.24 18.30 11.99
C LEU A 70 11.15 18.96 11.13
N PHE A 71 11.36 19.09 9.82
CA PHE A 71 10.36 19.59 8.89
C PHE A 71 9.14 18.65 8.81
N ASN A 72 9.35 17.33 8.80
CA ASN A 72 8.25 16.37 8.75
C ASN A 72 7.38 16.41 10.02
N CYS A 73 8.01 16.61 11.19
CA CYS A 73 7.31 16.80 12.46
C CYS A 73 6.58 18.13 12.53
N LEU A 74 7.12 19.20 11.93
CA LEU A 74 6.51 20.54 11.95
C LEU A 74 5.28 20.64 11.03
N PHE A 75 5.31 19.97 9.88
CA PHE A 75 4.18 19.97 8.93
C PHE A 75 3.25 18.77 9.19
N SER A 76 2.20 18.99 9.98
CA SER A 76 1.20 17.97 10.33
C SER A 76 0.44 17.34 9.15
N TRP A 77 0.51 17.93 7.95
CA TRP A 77 -0.08 17.37 6.71
C TRP A 77 0.89 16.45 5.95
N ARG A 78 2.18 16.39 6.29
CA ARG A 78 3.18 15.62 5.51
C ARG A 78 3.90 14.53 6.31
N ARG A 79 3.21 13.93 7.29
CA ARG A 79 3.77 12.92 8.21
C ARG A 79 4.22 11.66 7.47
N TYR A 80 5.53 11.39 7.53
CA TYR A 80 6.20 10.15 7.15
C TYR A 80 6.64 9.47 8.46
N PRO A 81 6.50 8.14 8.65
CA PRO A 81 6.31 7.09 7.64
C PRO A 81 4.84 6.82 7.30
N ALA A 82 4.56 6.70 6.00
CA ALA A 82 3.22 6.46 5.45
C ALA A 82 2.54 5.15 5.93
N HIS A 83 3.32 4.17 6.43
CA HIS A 83 2.79 2.90 6.97
C HIS A 83 1.99 3.07 8.28
N LEU A 84 2.29 4.11 9.08
CA LEU A 84 1.58 4.38 10.33
C LEU A 84 0.37 5.30 10.14
N MET A 85 0.21 5.89 8.96
CA MET A 85 -0.92 6.74 8.64
C MET A 85 -1.99 5.87 8.00
N HIS A 86 -3.07 5.60 8.74
CA HIS A 86 -4.34 5.23 8.13
C HIS A 86 -4.70 6.36 7.17
N ARG A 87 -4.41 6.17 5.87
CA ARG A 87 -4.93 7.05 4.83
C ARG A 87 -6.44 6.95 4.94
N THR A 88 -7.05 7.98 5.51
CA THR A 88 -8.48 8.16 5.44
C THR A 88 -8.78 8.45 3.98
N HIS A 89 -9.02 7.40 3.19
CA HIS A 89 -9.56 7.54 1.85
C HIS A 89 -10.86 8.34 2.02
N VAL A 90 -10.87 9.58 1.54
CA VAL A 90 -12.10 10.35 1.42
C VAL A 90 -12.91 9.58 0.39
N ALA A 91 -13.98 8.94 0.85
CA ALA A 91 -14.91 8.26 -0.03
C ALA A 91 -15.52 9.33 -0.94
N VAL A 92 -15.16 9.32 -2.21
CA VAL A 92 -16.00 9.92 -3.24
C VAL A 92 -17.28 9.09 -3.23
N SER A 93 -18.38 9.69 -2.81
CA SER A 93 -19.70 9.08 -2.88
C SER A 93 -20.01 8.81 -4.34
N ALA A 94 -19.82 7.56 -4.77
CA ALA A 94 -20.23 7.11 -6.09
C ALA A 94 -21.77 7.26 -6.18
N PRO A 95 -22.30 7.94 -7.21
CA PRO A 95 -23.72 7.84 -7.51
C PRO A 95 -24.06 6.38 -7.80
N LEU A 96 -25.23 5.95 -7.33
CA LEU A 96 -25.82 4.63 -7.55
C LEU A 96 -26.30 4.47 -9.00
N ASP A 97 -25.49 4.86 -9.97
CA ASP A 97 -25.68 4.59 -11.40
C ASP A 97 -24.45 5.11 -12.13
N ARG A 98 -23.64 4.24 -12.73
CA ARG A 98 -22.66 4.63 -13.76
C ARG A 98 -22.02 3.38 -14.34
N GLN A 99 -22.48 3.01 -15.54
CA GLN A 99 -21.56 2.62 -16.59
C GLN A 99 -20.58 3.78 -16.76
N LEU A 100 -19.46 3.71 -16.04
CA LEU A 100 -18.45 4.74 -16.05
C LEU A 100 -17.55 4.47 -17.26
N GLU A 101 -17.96 4.96 -18.44
CA GLU A 101 -17.06 5.01 -19.61
C GLU A 101 -16.03 6.11 -19.35
N LEU A 102 -15.02 5.81 -18.53
CA LEU A 102 -13.85 6.68 -18.36
C LEU A 102 -13.02 6.61 -19.63
N THR A 103 -12.68 7.76 -20.22
CA THR A 103 -11.80 7.81 -21.39
C THR A 103 -10.35 8.03 -20.97
N GLN A 104 -9.41 7.77 -21.89
CA GLN A 104 -7.98 7.98 -21.64
C GLN A 104 -7.68 9.46 -21.30
N GLU A 105 -8.38 10.39 -21.95
CA GLU A 105 -8.22 11.83 -21.73
C GLU A 105 -8.61 12.25 -20.31
N ASP A 106 -9.65 11.64 -19.73
CA ASP A 106 -10.07 11.90 -18.35
C ASP A 106 -8.99 11.45 -17.34
N PHE A 107 -8.29 10.34 -17.62
CA PHE A 107 -7.18 9.87 -16.80
C PHE A 107 -5.95 10.79 -16.88
N GLU A 108 -5.57 11.21 -18.08
CA GLU A 108 -4.47 12.15 -18.27
C GLU A 108 -4.73 13.46 -17.52
N ALA A 109 -5.95 13.99 -17.59
CA ALA A 109 -6.36 15.19 -16.85
C ALA A 109 -6.31 14.99 -15.32
N ALA A 110 -6.76 13.84 -14.80
CA ALA A 110 -6.71 13.53 -13.38
C ALA A 110 -5.27 13.35 -12.87
N MET A 111 -4.40 12.72 -13.65
CA MET A 111 -2.97 12.58 -13.36
C MET A 111 -2.27 13.93 -13.26
N GLN A 112 -2.62 14.90 -14.11
CA GLN A 112 -2.09 16.27 -14.03
C GLN A 112 -2.49 17.00 -12.73
N GLN A 113 -3.64 16.66 -12.13
CA GLN A 113 -4.09 17.25 -10.87
C GLN A 113 -3.46 16.57 -9.64
N LEU A 114 -3.05 15.31 -9.75
CA LEU A 114 -2.37 14.57 -8.69
C LEU A 114 -0.92 15.05 -8.56
N ASN A 115 -0.69 16.02 -7.67
CA ASN A 115 0.63 16.53 -7.28
C ASN A 115 1.42 15.51 -6.41
N THR A 116 1.46 14.24 -6.81
CA THR A 116 2.23 13.18 -6.17
C THR A 116 3.06 12.47 -7.25
N PHE A 117 4.36 12.34 -7.00
CA PHE A 117 5.24 11.46 -7.78
C PHE A 117 4.78 10.01 -7.59
N ILE A 118 3.92 9.54 -8.48
CA ILE A 118 3.62 8.13 -8.66
C ILE A 118 4.35 7.73 -9.94
N ASP A 119 5.35 6.87 -9.81
CA ASP A 119 6.15 6.36 -10.93
C ASP A 119 5.35 5.25 -11.65
N VAL A 120 4.20 5.62 -12.20
CA VAL A 120 3.26 4.74 -12.91
C VAL A 120 2.78 5.50 -14.14
N THR A 121 2.87 4.88 -15.31
CA THR A 121 2.38 5.51 -16.54
C THR A 121 0.86 5.44 -16.62
N THR A 122 0.25 6.27 -17.48
CA THR A 122 -1.21 6.25 -17.69
C THR A 122 -1.68 4.87 -18.17
N GLU A 123 -0.90 4.21 -19.02
CA GLU A 123 -1.20 2.89 -19.57
C GLU A 123 -1.21 1.81 -18.48
N GLU A 124 -0.23 1.83 -17.57
CA GLU A 124 -0.17 0.87 -16.45
C GLU A 124 -1.36 1.04 -15.49
N LEU A 125 -1.83 2.27 -15.29
CA LEU A 125 -3.00 2.53 -14.47
C LEU A 125 -4.29 2.03 -15.14
N ILE A 126 -4.43 2.23 -16.45
CA ILE A 126 -5.55 1.70 -17.24
C ILE A 126 -5.54 0.17 -17.17
N GLU A 127 -4.39 -0.47 -17.38
CA GLU A 127 -4.25 -1.93 -17.28
C GLU A 127 -4.63 -2.45 -15.89
N LEU A 128 -4.18 -1.78 -14.83
CA LEU A 128 -4.51 -2.12 -13.45
C LEU A 128 -6.02 -1.98 -13.19
N LEU A 129 -6.66 -0.94 -13.74
CA LEU A 129 -8.10 -0.74 -13.63
C LEU A 129 -8.87 -1.81 -14.40
N GLU A 130 -8.50 -2.11 -15.63
CA GLU A 130 -9.12 -3.17 -16.43
C GLU A 130 -9.00 -4.54 -15.75
N LEU A 131 -7.83 -4.84 -15.18
CA LEU A 131 -7.60 -6.06 -14.41
C LEU A 131 -8.49 -6.10 -13.16
N ALA A 132 -8.60 -4.99 -12.43
CA ALA A 132 -9.47 -4.87 -11.27
C ALA A 132 -10.96 -5.01 -11.64
N SER A 133 -11.40 -4.41 -12.75
CA SER A 133 -12.77 -4.51 -13.27
C SER A 133 -13.09 -5.93 -13.72
N ARG A 134 -12.19 -6.60 -14.46
CA ARG A 134 -12.34 -8.02 -14.83
C ARG A 134 -12.45 -8.91 -13.60
N HIS A 135 -11.61 -8.71 -12.59
CA HIS A 135 -11.72 -9.43 -11.32
C HIS A 135 -13.06 -9.14 -10.61
N ALA A 136 -13.60 -7.92 -10.71
CA ALA A 136 -14.89 -7.57 -10.12
C ALA A 136 -16.08 -8.23 -10.84
N GLU A 137 -16.04 -8.31 -12.18
CA GLU A 137 -17.06 -8.93 -13.02
C GLU A 137 -17.08 -10.45 -12.90
N GLN A 138 -15.91 -11.10 -12.82
CA GLN A 138 -15.79 -12.55 -12.64
C GLN A 138 -16.32 -13.03 -11.27
N HIS A 139 -16.47 -12.14 -10.29
CA HIS A 139 -16.76 -12.48 -8.91
C HIS A 139 -18.13 -11.94 -8.43
N GLN A 140 -19.21 -12.52 -8.95
CA GLN A 140 -20.55 -12.49 -8.33
C GLN A 140 -21.07 -13.92 -8.07
N PRO A 141 -20.75 -14.50 -6.91
CA PRO A 141 -21.73 -15.32 -6.23
C PRO A 141 -21.88 -14.83 -4.80
N HIS A 142 -23.01 -14.20 -4.50
CA HIS A 142 -23.49 -14.16 -3.12
C HIS A 142 -23.52 -15.62 -2.62
N PRO A 143 -22.93 -15.93 -1.45
CA PRO A 143 -22.88 -17.31 -0.96
C PRO A 143 -24.30 -17.87 -0.89
N ALA A 144 -24.53 -19.02 -1.53
CA ALA A 144 -25.87 -19.62 -1.59
C ALA A 144 -26.40 -19.94 -0.18
N ASN A 145 -25.51 -20.41 0.69
CA ASN A 145 -25.79 -20.72 2.09
C ASN A 145 -24.86 -19.94 3.01
N ILE A 146 -25.43 -19.40 4.08
CA ILE A 146 -24.69 -18.76 5.17
C ILE A 146 -24.48 -19.78 6.29
N VAL A 147 -23.22 -20.09 6.59
CA VAL A 147 -22.82 -21.11 7.56
C VAL A 147 -22.43 -20.45 8.88
N PRO A 148 -22.98 -20.91 10.03
CA PRO A 148 -22.52 -20.48 11.34
C PRO A 148 -21.03 -20.76 11.55
N GLY A 149 -20.30 -19.81 12.14
CA GLY A 149 -18.86 -19.88 12.36
C GLY A 149 -18.02 -19.26 11.23
N SER A 150 -18.55 -19.16 10.00
CA SER A 150 -17.83 -18.60 8.84
C SER A 150 -17.79 -17.07 8.85
N CYS A 151 -16.76 -16.51 8.23
CA CYS A 151 -16.57 -15.06 8.06
C CYS A 151 -16.87 -14.65 6.62
N TYR A 152 -17.59 -13.54 6.47
CA TYR A 152 -18.02 -13.02 5.17
C TYR A 152 -17.62 -11.56 5.00
N SER A 153 -17.16 -11.22 3.80
CA SER A 153 -16.84 -9.85 3.38
C SER A 153 -17.94 -9.32 2.47
N ASN A 154 -18.33 -8.06 2.64
CA ASN A 154 -19.25 -7.39 1.72
C ASN A 154 -18.62 -6.97 0.38
N GLY A 155 -17.30 -7.12 0.24
CA GLY A 155 -16.56 -6.77 -0.97
C GLY A 155 -16.63 -5.28 -1.35
N LYS A 156 -17.02 -4.40 -0.43
CA LYS A 156 -16.95 -2.94 -0.60
C LYS A 156 -15.54 -2.43 -0.35
N LEU A 157 -15.24 -1.20 -0.74
CA LEU A 157 -13.93 -0.57 -0.54
C LEU A 157 -13.99 0.57 0.49
N GLY A 158 -12.86 0.85 1.13
CA GLY A 158 -12.70 1.99 2.03
C GLY A 158 -13.58 1.92 3.28
N ARG A 159 -14.27 3.02 3.61
CA ARG A 159 -15.06 3.14 4.85
C ARG A 159 -16.28 2.24 4.92
N LEU A 160 -16.73 1.69 3.79
CA LEU A 160 -17.89 0.79 3.72
C LEU A 160 -17.49 -0.68 3.73
N TRP A 161 -16.19 -0.98 3.61
CA TRP A 161 -15.68 -2.34 3.70
C TRP A 161 -15.90 -2.89 5.10
N SER A 162 -16.44 -4.10 5.21
CA SER A 162 -16.72 -4.73 6.50
C SER A 162 -16.70 -6.25 6.38
N ILE A 163 -16.18 -6.89 7.42
CA ILE A 163 -16.14 -8.35 7.58
C ILE A 163 -16.98 -8.72 8.79
N ARG A 164 -17.93 -9.62 8.58
CA ARG A 164 -18.84 -10.12 9.62
C ARG A 164 -18.68 -11.62 9.75
N GLN A 165 -18.52 -12.09 10.97
CA GLN A 165 -18.58 -13.49 11.32
C GLN A 165 -19.99 -13.83 11.80
N VAL A 166 -20.54 -14.92 11.28
CA VAL A 166 -21.79 -15.47 11.77
C VAL A 166 -21.49 -16.23 13.07
N ILE A 167 -22.04 -15.76 14.18
CA ILE A 167 -21.81 -16.38 15.49
C ILE A 167 -22.83 -17.49 15.72
N ASP A 168 -24.09 -17.19 15.45
CA ASP A 168 -25.20 -18.11 15.73
C ASP A 168 -26.39 -17.81 14.81
N GLU A 169 -27.25 -18.80 14.66
CA GLU A 169 -28.55 -18.66 14.02
C GLU A 169 -29.65 -18.56 15.08
N GLY A 170 -30.50 -17.55 14.97
CA GLY A 170 -31.65 -17.38 15.83
C GLY A 170 -32.57 -18.60 15.67
N SER A 171 -32.82 -19.31 16.77
CA SER A 171 -33.59 -20.56 16.80
C SER A 171 -34.82 -20.52 15.90
N SER A 172 -34.79 -21.34 14.83
CA SER A 172 -35.89 -21.60 13.89
C SER A 172 -37.06 -22.28 14.59
N LYS A 173 -37.79 -21.54 15.42
CA LYS A 173 -39.11 -21.95 15.94
C LYS A 173 -40.15 -21.67 14.86
N PRO A 174 -41.14 -22.55 14.65
CA PRO A 174 -42.22 -22.31 13.69
C PRO A 174 -42.94 -21.01 14.05
N GLY A 175 -42.81 -19.99 13.18
CA GLY A 175 -43.40 -18.66 13.37
C GLY A 175 -42.42 -17.52 13.71
N LYS A 176 -41.12 -17.78 13.90
CA LYS A 176 -40.10 -16.73 14.11
C LYS A 176 -39.25 -16.54 12.84
N ARG A 177 -38.91 -15.29 12.51
CA ARG A 177 -38.10 -14.95 11.33
C ARG A 177 -36.71 -15.60 11.45
N ASP A 178 -36.19 -16.12 10.35
CA ASP A 178 -34.85 -16.73 10.25
C ASP A 178 -33.80 -15.62 10.38
N GLU A 179 -33.34 -15.42 11.61
CA GLU A 179 -32.42 -14.36 12.01
C GLU A 179 -31.01 -14.92 12.21
N ILE A 180 -30.01 -14.12 11.86
CA ILE A 180 -28.60 -14.42 12.06
C ILE A 180 -28.01 -13.39 13.02
N ILE A 181 -27.28 -13.90 14.01
CA ILE A 181 -26.47 -13.10 14.91
C ILE A 181 -25.05 -13.05 14.35
N TYR A 182 -24.54 -11.85 14.11
CA TYR A 182 -23.21 -11.65 13.55
C TYR A 182 -22.38 -10.71 14.41
N LYS A 183 -21.07 -10.86 14.30
CA LYS A 183 -20.08 -9.95 14.89
C LYS A 183 -19.22 -9.36 13.78
N THR A 184 -19.10 -8.05 13.74
CA THR A 184 -18.19 -7.38 12.82
C THR A 184 -16.76 -7.51 13.34
N LEU A 185 -15.90 -8.20 12.58
CA LEU A 185 -14.50 -8.43 12.94
C LEU A 185 -13.58 -7.33 12.43
N ALA A 186 -13.90 -6.70 11.30
CA ALA A 186 -13.09 -5.65 10.71
C ALA A 186 -13.93 -4.70 9.86
N GLY A 187 -13.45 -3.45 9.71
CA GLY A 187 -14.05 -2.45 8.84
C GLY A 187 -15.18 -1.63 9.49
N ASP A 188 -16.16 -1.21 8.69
CA ASP A 188 -17.30 -0.42 9.15
C ASP A 188 -18.06 -1.10 10.28
N GLY A 189 -18.19 -0.43 11.42
CA GLY A 189 -18.80 -0.98 12.62
C GLY A 189 -17.98 -2.10 13.29
N ALA A 190 -16.65 -2.09 13.16
CA ALA A 190 -15.75 -3.06 13.80
C ALA A 190 -16.08 -3.26 15.30
N TYR A 191 -16.05 -4.51 15.73
CA TYR A 191 -16.39 -4.98 17.09
C TYR A 191 -17.87 -4.88 17.48
N ALA A 192 -18.74 -4.35 16.63
CA ALA A 192 -20.18 -4.37 16.87
C ALA A 192 -20.75 -5.78 16.67
N THR A 193 -21.79 -6.10 17.45
CA THR A 193 -22.62 -7.28 17.28
C THR A 193 -24.01 -6.83 16.83
N GLY A 194 -24.59 -7.53 15.86
CA GLY A 194 -25.90 -7.21 15.32
C GLY A 194 -26.70 -8.47 15.02
N VAL A 195 -28.00 -8.27 14.78
CA VAL A 195 -28.92 -9.30 14.34
C VAL A 195 -29.58 -8.82 13.05
N CYS A 196 -29.69 -9.70 12.06
CA CYS A 196 -30.42 -9.41 10.83
C CYS A 196 -31.04 -10.67 10.25
N GLU A 197 -32.01 -10.53 9.35
CA GLU A 197 -32.57 -11.67 8.63
C GLU A 197 -31.49 -12.36 7.77
N ARG A 198 -31.55 -13.70 7.66
CA ARG A 198 -30.58 -14.51 6.90
C ARG A 198 -30.44 -14.04 5.47
N GLU A 199 -31.57 -13.75 4.82
CA GLU A 199 -31.57 -13.29 3.43
C GLU A 199 -30.92 -11.91 3.28
N ALA A 200 -31.16 -10.99 4.21
CA ALA A 200 -30.49 -9.69 4.23
C ALA A 200 -28.97 -9.85 4.43
N PHE A 201 -28.53 -10.78 5.29
CA PHE A 201 -27.11 -11.09 5.44
C PHE A 201 -26.52 -11.69 4.15
N ARG A 202 -27.25 -12.60 3.50
CA ARG A 202 -26.86 -13.23 2.24
C ARG A 202 -26.67 -12.21 1.12
N LEU A 203 -27.56 -11.22 1.01
CA LEU A 203 -27.45 -10.11 0.04
C LEU A 203 -26.33 -9.12 0.39
N TRP A 204 -25.99 -8.98 1.68
CA TRP A 204 -24.87 -8.16 2.12
C TRP A 204 -23.51 -8.84 1.87
N ALA A 205 -23.43 -10.16 2.04
CA ALA A 205 -22.22 -10.96 1.90
C ALA A 205 -21.87 -11.17 0.42
N ARG A 206 -20.65 -10.79 0.03
CA ARG A 206 -20.16 -11.00 -1.33
C ARG A 206 -19.27 -12.24 -1.44
N PHE A 207 -18.40 -12.48 -0.45
CA PHE A 207 -17.49 -13.63 -0.43
C PHE A 207 -17.30 -14.17 0.98
N GLU A 208 -17.08 -15.48 1.10
CA GLU A 208 -16.53 -16.08 2.31
C GLU A 208 -15.03 -15.81 2.37
N VAL A 209 -14.55 -15.40 3.54
CA VAL A 209 -13.16 -15.01 3.78
C VAL A 209 -12.61 -15.70 5.01
N VAL A 210 -11.30 -15.98 5.01
CA VAL A 210 -10.56 -16.53 6.15
C VAL A 210 -9.38 -15.64 6.47
N LEU A 211 -9.06 -15.52 7.76
CA LEU A 211 -7.88 -14.77 8.21
C LEU A 211 -6.64 -15.69 8.14
N ARG A 212 -5.68 -15.36 7.27
CA ARG A 212 -4.38 -16.02 7.14
C ARG A 212 -3.26 -15.01 7.19
N ASP A 213 -2.25 -15.26 8.03
CA ASP A 213 -1.09 -14.38 8.20
C ASP A 213 -1.46 -12.90 8.46
N GLY A 214 -2.55 -12.67 9.20
CA GLY A 214 -3.08 -11.33 9.49
C GLY A 214 -3.79 -10.64 8.32
N ARG A 215 -4.01 -11.33 7.19
CA ARG A 215 -4.73 -10.82 6.02
C ARG A 215 -6.00 -11.63 5.76
N TRP A 216 -7.05 -10.94 5.32
CA TRP A 216 -8.30 -11.59 4.91
C TRP A 216 -8.19 -12.05 3.46
N VAL A 217 -8.34 -13.35 3.23
CA VAL A 217 -8.22 -13.98 1.92
C VAL A 217 -9.53 -14.70 1.58
N LYS A 218 -9.93 -14.72 0.31
CA LYS A 218 -11.14 -15.43 -0.13
C LYS A 218 -10.97 -16.94 0.02
N VAL A 219 -12.03 -17.64 0.44
CA VAL A 219 -12.00 -19.11 0.59
C VAL A 219 -11.92 -19.85 -0.76
N GLN A 220 -12.34 -19.24 -1.87
CA GLN A 220 -12.24 -19.83 -3.21
C GLN A 220 -10.82 -19.84 -3.80
N GLU A 221 -9.91 -18.98 -3.33
CA GLU A 221 -8.50 -18.94 -3.79
C GLU A 221 -7.64 -20.03 -3.14
N LEU A 222 -8.29 -20.99 -2.47
CA LEU A 222 -7.69 -21.96 -1.56
C LEU A 222 -7.87 -23.42 -2.00
N SER A 223 -8.55 -23.63 -3.13
CA SER A 223 -8.79 -24.92 -3.77
C SER A 223 -7.89 -25.13 -4.97
#